data_AF-A0A818FK88-F1
#
_entry.id   AF-A0A818FK88-F1
#
_cell.length_a   1.000
_cell.length_b   1.000
_cell.length_c   1.000
_cell.angle_alpha   90.00
_cell.angle_beta   90.00
_cell.angle_gamma   90.00
#
_symmetry.space_group_name_H-M   'P 1'
#
loop_
_entity.id
_entity.type
_entity.pdbx_description
1 polymer ?
#
loop_
_entity_poly.entity_id
_entity_poly.type
_entity_poly.pdbx_seq_one_letter_code
_entity_poly.pdbx_strand_id
1 'polypeptide(L)'
;MAPKKTKEYSNDLREVVIKHYLNGNNEREIAQSVLIPRTSVHYMIQKYKSTKCIGNIIGRGRKRKTTSHTDRNVQRKIKADRRLSSTSIKAQLQTELKLTISEATIRRRAREICLYGRCSEKTICQQNQPWQKT
;
A
#
# COMPACT_ATOMS: atom_id res chain seq x y z
N MET A 1 6.95 21.81 16.80
CA MET A 1 6.07 21.58 15.62
C MET A 1 6.74 20.62 14.67
N ALA A 2 6.04 19.60 14.17
CA ALA A 2 6.59 18.73 13.13
C ALA A 2 6.64 19.50 11.79
N PRO A 3 7.72 19.38 10.99
CA PRO A 3 7.80 20.07 9.70
C PRO A 3 6.69 19.58 8.77
N LYS A 4 5.95 20.51 8.15
CA LYS A 4 4.89 20.21 7.19
C LYS A 4 5.49 19.55 5.95
N LYS A 5 4.98 18.39 5.54
CA LYS A 5 5.43 17.72 4.32
C LYS A 5 5.16 18.64 3.12
N THR A 6 6.21 19.01 2.40
CA THR A 6 6.11 19.82 1.18
C THR A 6 5.60 18.97 0.02
N LYS A 7 4.98 19.64 -0.96
CA LYS A 7 4.54 19.01 -2.21
C LYS A 7 5.77 18.43 -2.93
N GLU A 8 5.66 17.19 -3.37
CA GLU A 8 6.72 16.51 -4.11
C GLU A 8 6.81 17.09 -5.55
N TYR A 9 8.01 17.10 -6.13
CA TYR A 9 8.20 17.51 -7.53
C TYR A 9 7.57 16.52 -8.51
N SER A 10 7.11 17.00 -9.67
CA SER A 10 6.58 16.15 -10.74
C SER A 10 7.65 15.19 -11.29
N ASN A 11 7.20 14.07 -11.85
CA ASN A 11 8.12 13.10 -12.45
C ASN A 11 8.88 13.71 -13.64
N ASP A 12 8.24 14.56 -14.43
CA ASP A 12 8.84 15.21 -15.59
C ASP A 12 10.04 16.09 -15.19
N LEU A 13 9.89 16.90 -14.13
CA LEU A 13 11.00 17.72 -13.61
C LEU A 13 12.17 16.85 -13.13
N ARG A 14 11.86 15.73 -12.47
CA ARG A 14 12.87 14.79 -11.99
C ARG A 14 13.59 14.12 -13.16
N GLU A 15 12.86 13.79 -14.23
CA GLU A 15 13.44 13.22 -15.44
C GLU A 15 14.42 14.19 -16.11
N VAL A 16 14.06 15.47 -16.22
CA VAL A 16 14.96 16.51 -16.75
C VAL A 16 16.24 16.61 -15.92
N VAL A 17 16.13 16.63 -14.59
CA VAL A 17 17.30 16.65 -13.68
C VAL A 17 18.20 15.44 -13.90
N ILE A 18 17.63 14.24 -14.03
CA ILE A 18 18.42 13.02 -14.25
C ILE A 18 19.05 13.01 -15.64
N LYS A 19 18.38 13.51 -16.68
CA LYS A 19 18.98 13.67 -18.02
C LYS A 19 20.23 14.55 -17.98
N HIS A 20 20.17 15.71 -17.34
CA HIS A 20 21.35 16.56 -17.17
C HIS A 20 22.47 15.89 -16.36
N TYR A 21 22.12 15.15 -15.32
CA TYR A 21 23.09 14.40 -14.53
C TYR A 21 23.81 13.32 -15.37
N LEU A 22 23.07 12.60 -16.22
CA LEU A 22 23.64 11.60 -17.13
C LEU A 22 24.54 12.22 -18.20
N ASN A 23 24.26 13.46 -18.60
CA ASN A 23 25.11 14.24 -19.50
C ASN A 23 26.39 14.78 -18.82
N GLY A 24 26.56 14.58 -17.51
CA GLY A 24 27.76 14.98 -16.77
C GLY A 24 27.74 16.41 -16.21
N ASN A 25 26.61 17.11 -16.25
CA ASN A 25 26.50 18.46 -15.69
C ASN A 25 26.65 18.48 -14.16
N ASN A 26 27.21 19.57 -13.64
CA ASN A 26 27.35 19.77 -12.20
C ASN A 26 26.00 20.08 -11.54
N GLU A 27 25.78 19.63 -10.30
CA GLU A 27 24.53 19.86 -9.55
C GLU A 27 24.12 21.34 -9.50
N ARG A 28 25.11 22.26 -9.43
CA ARG A 28 24.88 23.71 -9.41
C ARG A 28 24.32 24.23 -10.74
N GLU A 29 24.87 23.75 -11.86
CA GLU A 29 24.40 24.12 -13.20
C GLU A 29 22.99 23.59 -13.43
N ILE A 30 22.73 22.35 -13.03
CA ILE A 30 21.40 21.73 -13.13
C ILE A 30 20.37 22.52 -12.32
N ALA A 31 20.73 22.91 -11.09
CA ALA A 31 19.86 23.72 -10.23
C ALA A 31 19.51 25.07 -10.86
N GLN A 32 20.48 25.71 -11.52
CA GLN A 32 20.26 26.97 -12.24
C GLN A 32 19.39 26.77 -13.49
N SER A 33 19.63 25.74 -14.29
CA SER A 33 18.86 25.46 -15.50
C SER A 33 17.40 25.09 -15.23
N VAL A 34 17.15 24.30 -14.17
CA VAL A 34 15.81 23.78 -13.83
C VAL A 34 15.08 24.68 -12.82
N LEU A 35 15.74 25.73 -12.31
CA LEU A 35 15.20 26.66 -11.29
C LEU A 35 14.73 25.94 -10.01
N ILE A 36 15.49 24.92 -9.59
CA ILE A 36 15.23 24.13 -8.38
C ILE A 36 16.39 24.34 -7.39
N PRO A 37 16.13 24.38 -6.06
CA PRO A 37 17.21 24.46 -5.08
C PRO A 37 18.22 23.32 -5.23
N ARG A 38 19.52 23.65 -5.12
CA ARG A 38 20.63 22.67 -5.23
C ARG A 38 20.44 21.45 -4.33
N THR A 39 19.95 21.65 -3.10
CA THR A 39 19.67 20.57 -2.15
C THR A 39 18.67 19.56 -2.70
N SER A 40 17.62 20.02 -3.40
CA SER A 40 16.63 19.14 -4.02
C SER A 40 17.24 18.34 -5.16
N VAL A 41 18.06 18.98 -6.02
CA VAL A 41 18.81 18.32 -7.10
C VAL A 41 19.73 17.22 -6.53
N HIS A 42 20.47 17.54 -5.47
CA HIS A 42 21.34 16.59 -4.79
C HIS A 42 20.57 15.35 -4.30
N TYR A 43 19.44 15.53 -3.59
CA TYR A 43 18.62 14.42 -3.13
C TYR A 43 18.00 13.60 -4.27
N MET A 44 17.66 14.23 -5.41
CA MET A 44 17.19 13.52 -6.60
C MET A 44 18.29 12.59 -7.15
N ILE A 45 19.52 13.11 -7.29
CA ILE A 45 20.66 12.36 -7.81
C ILE A 45 21.07 11.23 -6.86
N GLN A 46 21.16 11.49 -5.55
CA GLN A 46 21.48 10.46 -4.54
C GLN A 46 20.46 9.32 -4.54
N LYS A 47 19.18 9.65 -4.66
CA LYS A 47 18.12 8.64 -4.78
C LYS A 47 18.24 7.85 -6.08
N TYR A 48 18.54 8.50 -7.19
CA TYR A 48 18.76 7.81 -8.46
C TYR A 48 19.99 6.90 -8.41
N LYS A 49 21.08 7.30 -7.77
CA LYS A 49 22.28 6.47 -7.58
C LYS A 49 21.96 5.16 -6.85
N SER A 50 21.15 5.24 -5.79
CA SER A 50 20.80 4.09 -4.94
C SER A 50 19.71 3.19 -5.53
N THR A 51 18.67 3.76 -6.13
CA THR A 51 17.47 3.01 -6.56
C THR A 51 17.35 2.84 -8.06
N LYS A 52 18.08 3.63 -8.86
CA LYS A 52 17.96 3.75 -10.32
C LYS A 52 16.55 4.11 -10.81
N CYS A 53 15.67 4.54 -9.91
CA CYS A 53 14.32 5.00 -10.23
C CYS A 53 14.27 6.54 -10.24
N ILE A 54 13.69 7.10 -11.31
CA ILE A 54 13.47 8.56 -11.44
C ILE A 54 12.33 9.00 -10.53
N GLY A 55 11.20 8.30 -10.60
CA GLY A 55 9.97 8.61 -9.86
C GLY A 55 10.05 8.34 -8.36
N ASN A 56 9.08 8.86 -7.61
CA ASN A 56 8.95 8.55 -6.19
C ASN A 56 8.51 7.12 -5.94
N ILE A 57 9.29 6.43 -5.09
CA ILE A 57 8.96 5.06 -4.68
C ILE A 57 7.85 5.19 -3.67
N ILE A 58 6.77 4.46 -3.92
CA ILE A 58 5.64 4.39 -3.00
C ILE A 58 6.17 3.83 -1.67
N GLY A 59 5.99 4.59 -0.60
CA GLY A 59 6.38 4.14 0.72
C GLY A 59 5.62 2.87 1.12
N ARG A 60 6.16 2.09 2.06
CA ARG A 60 5.55 0.85 2.55
C ARG A 60 4.14 1.02 3.16
N GLY A 61 3.75 2.26 3.46
CA GLY A 61 2.50 2.58 4.14
C GLY A 61 2.51 2.11 5.60
N ARG A 62 1.35 2.19 6.26
CA ARG A 62 1.19 1.73 7.64
C ARG A 62 1.16 0.19 7.68
N LYS A 63 2.03 -0.41 8.49
CA LYS A 63 1.99 -1.85 8.75
C LYS A 63 0.63 -2.27 9.29
N ARG A 64 0.12 -3.40 8.78
CA ARG A 64 -1.16 -3.99 9.23
C ARG A 64 -1.00 -4.56 10.64
N LYS A 65 -2.09 -4.54 11.42
CA LYS A 65 -2.17 -5.26 12.71
C LYS A 65 -2.26 -6.77 12.53
N THR A 66 -2.78 -7.20 11.38
CA THR A 66 -3.04 -8.59 11.03
C THR A 66 -1.87 -9.15 10.21
N THR A 67 -1.48 -10.40 10.48
CA THR A 67 -0.52 -11.18 9.70
C THR A 67 -1.22 -12.07 8.68
N SER A 68 -0.46 -12.63 7.72
CA SER A 68 -1.01 -13.58 6.74
C SER A 68 -1.65 -14.81 7.41
N HIS A 69 -1.08 -15.29 8.53
CA HIS A 69 -1.65 -16.41 9.28
C HIS A 69 -3.03 -16.07 9.85
N THR A 70 -3.16 -14.91 10.49
CA THR A 70 -4.43 -14.45 11.05
C THR A 70 -5.48 -14.19 9.97
N ASP A 71 -5.10 -13.66 8.80
CA ASP A 71 -6.01 -13.45 7.67
C ASP A 71 -6.56 -14.79 7.16
N ARG A 72 -5.70 -15.82 7.07
CA ARG A 72 -6.13 -17.18 6.71
C ARG A 72 -7.06 -17.81 7.75
N ASN A 73 -6.82 -17.58 9.04
CA ASN A 73 -7.69 -18.12 10.10
C ASN A 73 -9.07 -17.46 10.04
N VAL A 74 -9.13 -16.13 9.88
CA VAL A 74 -10.39 -15.39 9.64
C VAL A 74 -11.14 -15.98 8.44
N GLN A 75 -10.45 -16.18 7.31
CA GLN A 75 -11.06 -16.72 6.11
C GLN A 75 -11.61 -18.14 6.33
N ARG A 76 -10.86 -19.01 7.02
CA ARG A 76 -11.31 -20.38 7.34
C ARG A 76 -12.56 -20.38 8.21
N LYS A 77 -12.60 -19.55 9.25
CA LYS A 77 -13.76 -19.46 10.15
C LYS A 77 -15.02 -18.99 9.43
N ILE A 78 -14.92 -17.97 8.57
CA ILE A 78 -16.05 -17.46 7.78
C ILE A 78 -16.53 -18.51 6.75
N LYS A 79 -15.61 -19.28 6.17
CA LYS A 79 -15.96 -20.34 5.21
C LYS A 79 -16.60 -21.55 5.90
N ALA A 80 -16.16 -21.89 7.11
CA ALA A 80 -16.70 -22.99 7.89
C ALA A 80 -18.14 -22.69 8.35
N ASP A 81 -18.38 -21.49 8.88
CA ASP A 81 -19.72 -21.02 9.20
C ASP A 81 -19.89 -19.55 8.77
N ARG A 82 -20.69 -19.37 7.73
CA ARG A 82 -20.95 -18.08 7.09
C ARG A 82 -21.85 -17.17 7.93
N ARG A 83 -22.63 -17.72 8.87
CA ARG A 83 -23.51 -16.94 9.76
C ARG A 83 -22.77 -16.39 10.96
N LEU A 84 -21.50 -16.77 11.18
CA LEU A 84 -20.70 -16.26 12.27
C LEU A 84 -20.53 -14.74 12.19
N SER A 85 -20.91 -14.09 13.28
CA SER A 85 -20.72 -12.65 13.43
C SER A 85 -19.23 -12.30 13.55
N SER A 86 -18.87 -11.07 13.16
CA SER A 86 -17.50 -10.58 13.33
C SER A 86 -17.08 -10.51 14.81
N THR A 87 -18.04 -10.33 15.73
CA THR A 87 -17.82 -10.32 17.18
C THR A 87 -17.46 -11.71 17.69
N SER A 88 -18.16 -12.75 17.22
CA SER A 88 -17.85 -14.15 17.55
C SER A 88 -16.46 -14.55 17.03
N ILE A 89 -16.12 -14.18 15.80
CA ILE A 89 -14.79 -14.45 15.22
C ILE A 89 -13.69 -13.73 16.01
N LYS A 90 -13.95 -12.48 16.44
CA LYS A 90 -13.02 -11.74 17.30
C LYS A 90 -12.75 -12.48 18.60
N ALA A 91 -13.80 -12.95 19.29
CA ALA A 91 -13.67 -13.68 20.54
C ALA A 91 -12.83 -14.96 20.36
N GLN A 92 -13.10 -15.74 19.30
CA GLN A 92 -12.32 -16.94 18.99
C GLN A 92 -10.85 -16.64 18.71
N LEU A 93 -10.56 -15.60 17.91
CA LEU A 93 -9.18 -15.20 17.61
C LEU A 93 -8.44 -14.66 18.85
N GLN A 94 -9.16 -14.00 19.75
CA GLN A 94 -8.59 -13.54 21.02
C GLN A 94 -8.22 -14.73 21.91
N THR A 95 -9.05 -15.77 21.95
CA THR A 95 -8.76 -17.00 22.71
C THR A 95 -7.61 -17.80 22.09
N GLU A 96 -7.64 -18.04 20.78
CA GLU A 96 -6.68 -18.89 20.06
C GLU A 96 -5.30 -18.24 19.90
N LEU A 97 -5.28 -16.96 19.52
CA LEU A 97 -4.05 -16.26 19.10
C LEU A 97 -3.64 -15.15 20.07
N LYS A 98 -4.42 -14.89 21.13
CA LYS A 98 -4.21 -13.79 22.09
C LYS A 98 -4.08 -12.42 21.42
N LEU A 99 -4.70 -12.26 20.24
CA LEU A 99 -4.65 -11.02 19.45
C LEU A 99 -5.93 -10.20 19.65
N THR A 100 -5.75 -8.96 20.10
CA THR A 100 -6.87 -8.02 20.23
C THR A 100 -7.11 -7.30 18.90
N ILE A 101 -8.02 -7.82 18.07
CA ILE A 101 -8.37 -7.24 16.77
C ILE A 101 -9.75 -6.57 16.84
N SER A 102 -9.93 -5.43 16.16
CA SER A 102 -11.26 -4.80 16.06
C SER A 102 -12.15 -5.54 15.08
N GLU A 103 -13.44 -5.58 15.33
CA GLU A 103 -14.40 -6.23 14.42
C GLU A 103 -14.39 -5.60 13.02
N ALA A 104 -14.18 -4.27 12.95
CA ALA A 104 -14.03 -3.56 11.69
C ALA A 104 -12.85 -4.08 10.86
N THR A 105 -11.77 -4.49 11.52
CA THR A 105 -10.62 -5.11 10.84
C THR A 105 -11.01 -6.45 10.24
N ILE A 106 -11.74 -7.29 10.98
CA ILE A 106 -12.25 -8.59 10.51
C ILE A 106 -13.16 -8.39 9.30
N ARG A 107 -14.12 -7.45 9.37
CA ARG A 107 -14.99 -7.11 8.24
C ARG A 107 -14.20 -6.65 7.01
N ARG A 108 -13.16 -5.83 7.20
CA ARG A 108 -12.27 -5.41 6.11
C ARG A 108 -11.55 -6.60 5.49
N ARG A 109 -11.04 -7.54 6.29
CA ARG A 109 -10.40 -8.77 5.77
C ARG A 109 -11.38 -9.63 4.96
N ALA A 110 -12.61 -9.79 5.45
CA ALA A 110 -13.65 -10.54 4.74
C ALA A 110 -13.98 -9.90 3.38
N ARG A 111 -14.12 -8.56 3.34
CA ARG A 111 -14.38 -7.80 2.12
C ARG A 111 -13.26 -7.87 1.09
N GLU A 112 -11.99 -7.91 1.51
CA GLU A 112 -10.84 -8.08 0.60
C GLU A 112 -10.92 -9.38 -0.22
N ILE A 113 -11.67 -10.38 0.28
CA ILE A 113 -11.88 -11.68 -0.37
C ILE A 113 -13.34 -11.81 -0.84
N CYS A 114 -14.07 -10.70 -0.95
CA CYS A 114 -15.47 -10.67 -1.37
C CYS A 114 -16.44 -11.53 -0.53
N LEU A 115 -16.09 -11.83 0.73
CA LEU A 115 -16.98 -12.52 1.67
C LEU A 115 -17.86 -11.49 2.38
N TYR A 116 -18.97 -11.14 1.75
CA TYR A 116 -19.96 -10.23 2.31
C TYR A 116 -20.97 -10.97 3.18
N GLY A 117 -21.33 -10.40 4.34
CA GLY A 117 -22.30 -10.99 5.26
C GLY A 117 -23.75 -11.05 4.72
N ARG A 118 -24.04 -10.48 3.55
CA ARG A 118 -25.38 -10.41 2.93
C ARG A 118 -25.45 -10.97 1.51
N CYS A 119 -24.53 -11.88 1.14
CA CYS A 119 -24.57 -12.50 -0.18
C CYS A 119 -24.88 -14.00 -0.05
N SER A 120 -25.88 -14.46 -0.80
CA SER A 120 -26.15 -15.88 -0.97
C SER A 120 -24.97 -16.56 -1.66
N GLU A 121 -24.75 -17.85 -1.38
CA GLU A 121 -23.60 -18.60 -1.88
C GLU A 121 -23.46 -18.56 -3.41
N LYS A 122 -24.61 -18.55 -4.12
CA LYS A 122 -24.69 -18.51 -5.58
C LYS A 122 -24.13 -17.22 -6.18
N THR A 123 -24.30 -16.10 -5.48
CA THR A 123 -23.86 -14.76 -5.95
C THR A 123 -22.33 -14.62 -5.90
N ILE A 124 -21.65 -15.37 -5.02
CA ILE A 124 -20.19 -15.29 -4.82
C ILE A 124 -19.42 -16.11 -5.87
N CYS A 125 -20.01 -17.19 -6.39
CA CYS A 125 -19.41 -18.02 -7.43
C CYS A 125 -19.21 -17.25 -8.75
N GLN A 126 -20.10 -16.27 -9.05
CA GLN A 126 -20.05 -15.47 -10.28
C GLN A 126 -18.98 -14.35 -10.23
N GLN A 127 -18.70 -13.80 -9.05
CA GLN A 127 -17.75 -12.67 -8.90
C GLN A 127 -16.27 -13.10 -8.83
N ASN A 128 -16.00 -14.38 -8.62
CA ASN A 128 -14.65 -14.95 -8.54
C ASN A 128 -14.19 -15.64 -9.84
N GLN A 129 -14.87 -15.42 -10.96
CA GLN A 129 -14.42 -15.92 -12.26
C GLN A 129 -13.43 -14.91 -12.89
N PRO A 130 -12.16 -15.29 -13.13
CA PRO A 130 -11.17 -14.41 -13.75
C PRO A 130 -11.51 -14.02 -15.20
N TRP A 131 -12.51 -14.65 -15.81
CA TRP A 131 -12.92 -14.48 -17.21
C TRP A 131 -13.97 -13.38 -17.45
N GLN A 132 -14.49 -12.74 -16.40
CA GLN A 132 -15.50 -11.67 -16.53
C GLN A 132 -14.94 -10.24 -16.40
N LYS A 133 -13.60 -10.10 -16.42
CA LYS A 133 -12.92 -8.81 -16.52
C LYS A 133 -12.27 -8.68 -17.89
N THR A 134 -13.11 -8.54 -18.91
CA THR A 134 -12.75 -8.07 -20.25
C THR A 134 -13.85 -7.13 -20.68
#